data_AF-A0A8K0X4H2-F1
#
_entry.id   AF-A0A8K0X4H2-F1
#
_cell.length_a   1.000
_cell.length_b   1.000
_cell.length_c   1.000
_cell.angle_alpha   90.00
_cell.angle_beta   90.00
_cell.angle_gamma   90.00
#
_symmetry.space_group_name_H-M   'P 1'
#
loop_
_entity.id
_entity.type
_entity.pdbx_description
1 polymer ?
#
loop_
_entity_poly.entity_id
_entity_poly.type
_entity_poly.pdbx_seq_one_letter_code
_entity_poly.pdbx_strand_id
1 'polypeptide(L)'
;MNKMASKSTQNILRATYSAPDAEPFTYELPVPAPASASPADKVASLARLRATITQVQADINRQLTANMEADKSRDAASSGKPVVDDEKEEENYGEEVVAEDD
;
A
#
# COMPACT_ATOMS: atom_id res chain seq x y z
N MET A 1 -16.01 -0.61 46.93
CA MET A 1 -14.80 -1.11 46.23
C MET A 1 -14.68 -0.40 44.89
N ASN A 2 -13.70 0.48 44.72
CA ASN A 2 -13.43 1.14 43.43
C ASN A 2 -12.58 0.20 42.56
N LYS A 3 -13.20 -0.41 41.55
CA LYS A 3 -12.45 -1.10 40.48
C LYS A 3 -11.97 0.00 39.54
N MET A 4 -10.69 0.36 39.61
CA MET A 4 -10.07 1.21 38.59
C MET A 4 -10.29 0.54 37.23
N ALA A 5 -11.05 1.19 36.35
CA ALA A 5 -11.12 0.81 34.95
C ALA A 5 -9.68 0.87 34.41
N SER A 6 -9.14 -0.29 34.06
CA SER A 6 -7.86 -0.40 33.37
C SER A 6 -7.94 0.50 32.15
N LYS A 7 -7.14 1.55 32.12
CA LYS A 7 -7.01 2.45 30.97
C LYS A 7 -6.48 1.58 29.83
N SER A 8 -7.37 1.13 28.95
CA SER A 8 -7.00 0.27 27.82
C SER A 8 -6.07 1.09 26.92
N THR A 9 -4.77 0.89 27.04
CA THR A 9 -3.76 1.50 26.18
C THR A 9 -3.95 0.93 24.78
N GLN A 10 -4.64 1.66 23.91
CA GLN A 10 -4.74 1.32 22.50
C GLN A 10 -3.35 1.50 21.88
N ASN A 11 -2.82 0.45 21.25
CA ASN A 11 -1.63 0.58 20.43
C ASN A 11 -2.06 1.14 19.08
N ILE A 12 -1.20 1.89 18.40
CA ILE A 12 -1.49 2.38 17.04
C ILE A 12 -0.47 1.77 16.10
N LEU A 13 -0.96 1.07 15.07
CA LEU A 13 -0.14 0.71 13.92
C LEU A 13 -0.15 1.90 12.97
N ARG A 14 1.03 2.44 12.67
CA ARG A 14 1.19 3.59 11.78
C ARG A 14 2.12 3.26 10.63
N ALA A 15 1.73 3.65 9.42
CA ALA A 15 2.56 3.63 8.23
C ALA A 15 2.43 4.98 7.51
N THR A 16 3.56 5.60 7.16
CA THR A 16 3.60 6.88 6.46
C THR A 16 4.41 6.72 5.18
N TYR A 17 3.86 7.19 4.07
CA TYR A 17 4.53 7.27 2.78
C TYR A 17 4.77 8.73 2.40
N SER A 18 5.92 8.99 1.81
CA SER A 18 6.31 10.30 1.28
C SER A 18 7.24 10.08 0.09
N ALA A 19 7.04 10.83 -0.99
CA ALA A 19 7.94 10.87 -2.14
C ALA A 19 7.96 12.29 -2.74
N PRO A 20 8.97 12.66 -3.55
CA PRO A 20 9.07 14.00 -4.12
C PRO A 20 7.92 14.39 -5.05
N ASP A 21 7.45 13.44 -5.86
CA ASP A 21 6.48 13.67 -6.95
C ASP A 21 5.13 13.00 -6.72
N ALA A 22 4.85 12.54 -5.50
CA ALA A 22 3.59 11.89 -5.14
C ALA A 22 3.03 12.45 -3.82
N GLU A 23 1.70 12.53 -3.74
CA GLU A 23 1.00 12.96 -2.54
C GLU A 23 1.28 12.01 -1.36
N PRO A 24 1.71 12.52 -0.19
CA PRO A 24 1.96 11.69 0.98
C PRO A 24 0.65 11.12 1.53
N PHE A 25 0.73 9.90 2.06
CA PHE A 25 -0.39 9.27 2.75
C PHE A 25 0.05 8.64 4.06
N THR A 26 -0.89 8.54 5.00
CA THR A 26 -0.67 7.91 6.31
C THR A 26 -1.83 6.98 6.64
N TYR A 27 -1.49 5.76 7.05
CA TYR A 27 -2.42 4.82 7.66
C TYR A 27 -2.20 4.81 9.18
N GLU A 28 -3.26 5.02 9.94
CA GLU A 28 -3.27 4.87 11.39
C GLU A 28 -4.42 3.94 11.80
N LEU A 29 -4.07 2.76 12.29
CA LEU A 29 -5.06 1.77 12.70
C LEU A 29 -4.90 1.46 14.20
N PRO A 30 -5.96 1.62 14.99
CA PRO A 30 -5.94 1.23 16.39
C PRO A 30 -5.87 -0.29 16.50
N VAL A 31 -4.91 -0.77 17.27
CA VAL A 31 -4.74 -2.17 17.65
C VAL A 31 -5.04 -2.28 19.14
N PRO A 32 -6.15 -2.90 19.53
CA PRO A 32 -6.51 -3.03 20.94
C PRO A 32 -5.43 -3.80 21.70
N ALA A 33 -5.05 -3.29 22.87
CA ALA A 33 -4.18 -4.03 23.78
C ALA A 33 -4.78 -5.39 24.20
N PRO A 34 -3.93 -6.30 24.71
CA PRO A 34 -4.40 -7.48 25.41
C PRO A 34 -5.33 -7.09 26.57
N ALA A 35 -6.44 -7.83 26.74
CA ALA A 35 -7.39 -7.58 27.83
C ALA A 35 -6.79 -7.86 29.22
N SER A 36 -5.79 -8.74 29.29
CA SER A 36 -5.01 -9.01 30.50
C SER A 36 -3.60 -9.47 30.15
N ALA A 37 -2.78 -9.74 31.17
CA ALA A 37 -1.44 -10.31 31.00
C ALA A 37 -1.44 -11.82 30.70
N SER A 38 -2.61 -12.46 30.61
CA SER A 38 -2.74 -13.89 30.34
C SER A 38 -2.10 -14.26 28.98
N PRO A 39 -1.52 -15.47 28.84
CA PRO A 39 -1.01 -15.92 27.55
C PRO A 39 -2.07 -15.90 26.45
N ALA A 40 -3.31 -16.30 26.76
CA ALA A 40 -4.41 -16.32 25.79
C ALA A 40 -4.74 -14.93 25.24
N ASP A 41 -4.83 -13.91 26.11
CA ASP A 41 -5.13 -12.54 25.69
C ASP A 41 -3.99 -11.92 24.88
N LYS A 42 -2.73 -12.27 25.20
CA LYS A 42 -1.56 -11.87 24.41
C LYS A 42 -1.60 -12.50 23.02
N VAL A 43 -1.89 -13.80 22.91
CA VAL A 43 -2.01 -14.48 21.62
C VAL A 43 -3.12 -13.87 20.78
N ALA A 44 -4.30 -13.62 21.37
CA ALA A 44 -5.41 -12.96 20.68
C ALA A 44 -5.05 -11.54 20.21
N SER A 45 -4.32 -10.78 21.03
CA SER A 45 -3.82 -9.46 20.64
C SER A 45 -2.84 -9.53 19.46
N LEU A 46 -1.91 -10.49 19.46
CA LEU A 46 -0.95 -10.68 18.38
C LEU A 46 -1.62 -11.15 17.08
N ALA A 47 -2.63 -12.02 17.17
CA ALA A 47 -3.42 -12.45 16.03
C ALA A 47 -4.14 -11.26 15.38
N ARG A 48 -4.76 -10.38 16.18
CA ARG A 48 -5.37 -9.13 15.70
C ARG A 48 -4.34 -8.21 15.04
N LEU A 49 -3.20 -7.99 15.69
CA LEU A 49 -2.12 -7.17 15.12
C LEU A 49 -1.66 -7.71 13.75
N ARG A 50 -1.48 -9.04 13.62
CA ARG A 50 -1.12 -9.67 12.33
C ARG A 50 -2.16 -9.41 11.26
N ALA A 51 -3.45 -9.57 11.57
CA ALA A 51 -4.53 -9.28 10.63
C ALA A 51 -4.53 -7.80 10.20
N THR A 52 -4.35 -6.88 11.13
CA THR A 52 -4.24 -5.43 10.84
C THR A 52 -3.04 -5.13 9.95
N ILE A 53 -1.88 -5.76 10.18
CA ILE A 53 -0.70 -5.60 9.32
C ILE A 53 -0.99 -6.10 7.90
N THR A 54 -1.59 -7.27 7.73
CA THR A 54 -1.95 -7.80 6.41
C THR A 54 -2.91 -6.88 5.67
N GLN A 55 -3.88 -6.29 6.39
CA GLN A 55 -4.79 -5.30 5.82
C GLN A 55 -4.04 -4.05 5.34
N VAL A 56 -3.22 -3.44 6.20
CA VAL A 56 -2.43 -2.24 5.86
C VAL A 56 -1.51 -2.51 4.68
N GLN A 57 -0.89 -3.68 4.62
CA GLN A 57 -0.08 -4.08 3.48
C GLN A 57 -0.89 -4.12 2.17
N ALA A 58 -2.10 -4.69 2.20
CA ALA A 58 -2.97 -4.70 1.03
C ALA A 58 -3.42 -3.29 0.62
N ASP A 59 -3.72 -2.43 1.60
CA ASP A 59 -4.10 -1.03 1.36
C ASP A 59 -2.95 -0.24 0.72
N ILE A 60 -1.74 -0.35 1.27
CA ILE A 60 -0.53 0.29 0.74
C ILE A 60 -0.26 -0.20 -0.69
N ASN A 61 -0.30 -1.50 -0.94
CA ASN A 61 -0.05 -2.04 -2.26
C ASN A 61 -1.05 -1.48 -3.28
N ARG A 62 -2.34 -1.46 -2.95
CA ARG A 62 -3.36 -0.85 -3.82
C ARG A 62 -3.10 0.62 -4.10
N GLN A 63 -2.76 1.40 -3.07
CA GLN A 63 -2.49 2.82 -3.23
C GLN A 63 -1.26 3.07 -4.10
N LEU A 64 -0.18 2.32 -3.90
CA LEU A 64 1.03 2.46 -4.70
C LEU A 64 0.80 2.03 -6.15
N THR A 65 0.05 0.96 -6.40
CA THR A 65 -0.33 0.56 -7.76
C THR A 65 -1.16 1.65 -8.45
N ALA A 66 -2.13 2.25 -7.76
CA ALA A 66 -2.92 3.36 -8.30
C ALA A 66 -2.04 4.59 -8.61
N ASN A 67 -1.06 4.90 -7.76
CA ASN A 67 -0.11 5.98 -8.01
C ASN A 67 0.76 5.69 -9.24
N MET A 68 1.23 4.45 -9.42
CA MET A 68 2.00 4.05 -10.60
C MET A 68 1.20 4.20 -11.90
N GLU A 69 -0.09 3.84 -11.89
CA GLU A 69 -0.98 4.02 -13.06
C GLU A 69 -1.23 5.50 -13.38
N ALA A 70 -1.39 6.32 -12.35
CA ALA A 70 -1.50 7.76 -12.50
C ALA A 70 -0.20 8.38 -13.06
N ASP A 71 0.95 7.91 -12.60
CA ASP A 71 2.27 8.35 -13.07
C ASP A 71 2.52 7.93 -14.52
N LYS A 72 2.21 6.68 -14.90
CA LYS A 72 2.27 6.24 -16.32
C LYS A 72 1.43 7.16 -17.22
N SER A 73 0.23 7.54 -16.77
CA SER A 73 -0.67 8.41 -17.53
C SER A 73 -0.12 9.84 -17.66
N ARG A 74 0.49 10.37 -16.60
CA ARG A 74 1.16 11.68 -16.60
C ARG A 74 2.40 11.70 -17.49
N ASP A 75 3.20 10.64 -17.47
CA ASP A 75 4.41 10.53 -18.28
C ASP A 75 4.09 10.47 -19.77
N ALA A 76 3.05 9.71 -20.16
CA ALA A 76 2.56 9.72 -21.54
C ALA A 76 2.04 11.10 -21.97
N ALA A 77 1.33 11.81 -21.08
CA ALA A 77 0.83 13.15 -21.38
C ALA A 77 1.93 14.22 -21.48
N SER A 78 3.01 14.09 -20.70
CA SER A 78 4.09 15.08 -20.64
C SER A 78 5.20 14.87 -21.67
N SER A 79 5.45 13.63 -22.08
CA SER A 79 6.51 13.30 -23.04
C SER A 79 6.09 13.41 -24.50
N GLY A 80 4.79 13.61 -24.78
CA GLY A 80 4.24 13.58 -26.13
C GLY A 80 4.39 12.22 -26.84
N LYS A 81 4.92 11.22 -26.14
CA LYS A 81 4.96 9.84 -26.59
C LYS A 81 3.59 9.22 -26.31
N PRO A 82 2.98 8.52 -27.27
CA PRO A 82 1.73 7.82 -27.03
C PRO A 82 1.91 6.91 -25.81
N VAL A 83 0.85 6.77 -25.00
CA VAL A 83 0.77 5.73 -23.97
C VAL A 83 1.24 4.46 -24.65
N VAL A 84 2.36 3.90 -24.20
CA VAL A 84 2.85 2.63 -24.71
C VAL A 84 1.76 1.63 -24.36
N ASP A 85 1.08 1.16 -25.39
CA ASP A 85 0.10 0.10 -25.26
C ASP A 85 0.91 -1.17 -25.05
N ASP A 86 1.16 -1.52 -23.78
CA ASP A 86 1.99 -2.66 -23.39
C ASP A 86 1.53 -3.93 -24.14
N GLU A 87 0.23 -4.07 -24.44
CA GLU A 87 -0.34 -5.20 -25.19
C GLU A 87 0.07 -5.19 -26.69
N LYS A 88 0.22 -4.01 -27.29
CA LYS A 88 0.73 -3.84 -28.65
C LYS A 88 2.25 -4.03 -28.76
N GLU A 89 3.01 -3.68 -27.71
CA GLU A 89 4.45 -3.98 -27.67
C GLU A 89 4.73 -5.47 -27.44
N GLU A 90 3.87 -6.19 -26.71
CA GLU A 90 3.96 -7.66 -26.58
C GLU A 90 3.67 -8.39 -27.89
N GLU A 91 2.72 -7.91 -28.72
CA GLU A 91 2.43 -8.49 -30.04
C GLU A 91 3.61 -8.38 -31.03
N ASN A 92 4.48 -7.39 -30.83
CA ASN A 92 5.65 -7.16 -31.68
C ASN A 92 6.95 -7.74 -31.09
N TYR A 93 6.85 -8.51 -29.99
CA TYR A 93 8.00 -9.10 -29.31
C TYR A 93 8.52 -10.31 -30.10
N GLY A 94 9.32 -10.06 -31.15
CA GLY A 94 9.92 -11.12 -31.97
C GLY A 94 10.19 -10.75 -33.43
N GLU A 95 9.69 -9.61 -33.92
CA GLU A 95 10.06 -9.06 -35.21
C GLU A 95 10.97 -7.84 -34.99
N GLU A 96 12.15 -7.82 -35.63
CA GLU A 96 12.94 -6.60 -35.68
C GLU A 96 12.10 -5.56 -36.42
N VAL A 97 11.66 -4.50 -35.73
CA VAL A 97 11.00 -3.37 -36.38
C VAL A 97 12.06 -2.70 -37.25
N VAL A 98 12.17 -3.14 -38.49
CA VAL A 98 12.97 -2.46 -39.49
C VAL A 98 12.29 -1.11 -39.69
N ALA A 99 12.90 -0.06 -39.15
CA ALA A 99 12.54 1.30 -39.51
C ALA A 99 12.77 1.43 -41.02
N GLU A 100 11.70 1.55 -41.79
CA GLU A 100 11.80 2.00 -43.18
C GLU A 100 12.15 3.49 -43.14
N ASP A 101 13.46 3.80 -43.23
CA ASP A 101 13.96 5.12 -43.60
C ASP A 101 13.64 5.35 -45.09
N ASP A 102 12.84 6.36 -45.40
CA ASP A 102 12.63 6.93 -46.75
C ASP A 102 12.97 8.43 -46.74
#